data_AF-A0AAD8IDD8-F1
#
_entry.id   AF-A0AAD8IDD8-F1
#
_cell.length_a   1.000
_cell.length_b   1.000
_cell.length_c   1.000
_cell.angle_alpha   90.00
_cell.angle_beta   90.00
_cell.angle_gamma   90.00
#
_symmetry.space_group_name_H-M   'P 1'
#
loop_
_entity.id
_entity.type
_entity.pdbx_description
1 polymer ?
#
loop_
_entity_poly.entity_id
_entity_poly.type
_entity_poly.pdbx_seq_one_letter_code
_entity_poly.pdbx_strand_id
1 'polypeptide(L)'
;MADKTGVLADTEELPKTIVRRLVKDTLSQCSKHGDVLVLKDSLMAFSVCCRIFIQYLSATANDALEEIEFPELVEPLKASLEEFKKKNSLKRSGPSTAKEPGKKRKVEDD
;
A
#
# COMPACT_ATOMS: atom_id res chain seq x y z
N MET A 1 -9.67 -0.80 38.66
CA MET A 1 -9.25 -0.04 37.47
C MET A 1 -9.40 -0.98 36.29
N ALA A 2 -10.28 -0.66 35.34
CA ALA A 2 -10.61 -1.54 34.23
C ALA A 2 -9.49 -1.43 33.18
N ASP A 3 -8.65 -2.45 33.12
CA ASP A 3 -7.67 -2.58 32.04
C ASP A 3 -8.44 -2.92 30.75
N LYS A 4 -8.62 -1.91 29.91
CA LYS A 4 -9.22 -2.05 28.58
C LYS A 4 -8.20 -2.72 27.66
N THR A 5 -8.01 -4.02 27.78
CA THR A 5 -7.22 -4.81 26.82
C THR A 5 -8.08 -5.31 25.65
N GLY A 6 -9.13 -4.56 25.29
CA GLY A 6 -10.04 -4.89 24.21
C GLY A 6 -10.09 -3.78 23.19
N VAL A 7 -9.14 -3.77 22.23
CA VAL A 7 -9.32 -3.44 20.80
C VAL A 7 -8.03 -3.84 20.07
N LEU A 8 -7.92 -5.08 19.59
CA LEU A 8 -7.10 -5.42 18.41
C LEU A 8 -7.76 -6.56 17.60
N ALA A 9 -9.08 -6.70 17.73
CA ALA A 9 -9.87 -7.49 16.80
C ALA A 9 -9.95 -6.68 15.49
N ASP A 10 -9.58 -7.30 14.37
CA ASP A 10 -9.47 -6.73 13.03
C ASP A 10 -8.28 -5.79 12.76
N THR A 11 -7.05 -6.25 13.05
CA THR A 11 -5.91 -5.84 12.21
C THR A 11 -6.06 -6.55 10.87
N GLU A 12 -6.62 -5.86 9.86
CA GLU A 12 -6.80 -6.34 8.49
C GLU A 12 -5.64 -7.24 8.05
N GLU A 13 -5.93 -8.52 7.83
CA GLU A 13 -4.93 -9.46 7.34
C GLU A 13 -4.50 -9.05 5.94
N LEU A 14 -3.24 -8.63 5.80
CA LEU A 14 -2.62 -8.42 4.49
C LEU A 14 -2.91 -9.64 3.60
N PRO A 15 -3.41 -9.44 2.36
CA PRO A 15 -3.73 -10.55 1.49
C PRO A 15 -2.50 -11.45 1.28
N LYS A 16 -2.62 -12.73 1.68
CA LYS A 16 -1.51 -13.70 1.64
C LYS A 16 -0.89 -13.85 0.25
N THR A 17 -1.68 -13.63 -0.80
CA THR A 17 -1.22 -13.61 -2.19
C THR A 17 -0.21 -12.50 -2.45
N ILE A 18 -0.45 -11.30 -1.90
CA ILE A 18 0.45 -10.14 -2.04
C ILE A 18 1.72 -10.40 -1.25
N VAL A 19 1.61 -10.86 0.00
CA VAL A 19 2.80 -11.20 0.82
C VAL A 19 3.64 -12.27 0.15
N ARG A 20 3.01 -13.33 -0.39
CA ARG A 20 3.69 -14.41 -1.09
C ARG A 20 4.43 -13.89 -2.32
N ARG A 21 3.78 -13.06 -3.13
CA ARG A 21 4.39 -12.47 -4.32
C ARG A 21 5.60 -11.61 -3.95
N LEU A 22 5.42 -10.70 -2.98
CA LEU A 22 6.50 -9.83 -2.51
C LEU A 22 7.71 -10.63 -2.02
N VAL A 23 7.50 -11.63 -1.15
CA VAL A 23 8.58 -12.47 -0.62
C VAL A 23 9.28 -13.24 -1.75
N LYS A 24 8.54 -13.83 -2.69
CA LYS A 24 9.14 -14.56 -3.80
C LYS A 24 9.94 -13.64 -4.73
N ASP A 25 9.40 -12.48 -5.07
CA ASP A 25 10.05 -11.51 -5.96
C ASP A 25 11.37 -11.01 -5.32
N THR A 26 11.36 -10.68 -4.03
CA THR A 26 12.57 -10.25 -3.30
C THR A 26 13.60 -11.38 -3.17
N LEU A 27 13.18 -12.59 -2.82
CA LEU A 27 14.11 -13.74 -2.70
C LEU A 27 14.70 -14.14 -4.06
N SER A 28 13.96 -13.96 -5.15
CA SER A 28 14.45 -14.22 -6.51
C SER A 28 15.49 -13.18 -6.96
N GLN A 29 15.41 -11.95 -6.46
CA GLN A 29 16.43 -10.92 -6.72
C GLN A 29 17.72 -11.18 -5.94
N CYS A 30 17.62 -11.74 -4.73
CA CYS A 30 18.78 -12.04 -3.88
C CYS A 30 19.45 -13.37 -4.24
N SER A 31 18.70 -14.35 -4.74
CA SER A 31 19.24 -15.67 -5.10
C SER A 31 19.82 -15.67 -6.52
N LYS A 32 21.14 -15.79 -6.61
CA LYS A 32 21.84 -15.94 -7.91
C LYS A 32 21.68 -17.33 -8.54
N HIS A 33 21.16 -18.30 -7.78
CA HIS A 33 21.07 -19.70 -8.19
C HIS A 33 19.82 -20.38 -7.59
N GLY A 34 18.75 -20.43 -8.38
CA GLY A 34 17.66 -21.38 -8.18
C GLY A 34 16.35 -20.80 -7.65
N ASP A 35 15.26 -21.46 -8.01
CA ASP A 35 13.91 -21.14 -7.54
C ASP A 35 13.80 -21.28 -6.02
N VAL A 36 13.40 -20.20 -5.35
CA VAL A 36 13.21 -20.19 -3.90
C VAL A 36 11.78 -20.62 -3.55
N LEU A 37 11.66 -21.74 -2.84
CA LEU A 37 10.39 -22.25 -2.33
C LEU A 37 10.04 -21.59 -0.99
N VAL A 38 8.88 -20.93 -0.92
CA VAL A 38 8.36 -20.32 0.31
C VAL A 38 7.37 -21.28 0.96
N LEU A 39 7.78 -21.89 2.06
CA LEU A 39 6.93 -22.78 2.86
C LEU A 39 5.75 -22.02 3.48
N LYS A 40 4.67 -22.75 3.79
CA LYS A 40 3.43 -22.16 4.32
C LYS A 40 3.68 -21.43 5.65
N ASP A 41 4.50 -22.01 6.52
CA ASP A 41 4.78 -21.44 7.84
C ASP A 41 5.68 -20.20 7.73
N SER A 42 6.64 -20.21 6.81
CA SER A 42 7.45 -19.03 6.49
C SER A 42 6.57 -17.89 6.00
N LEU A 43 5.60 -18.17 5.12
CA LEU A 43 4.67 -17.15 4.64
C LEU A 43 3.79 -16.57 5.76
N MET A 44 3.33 -17.41 6.69
CA MET A 44 2.58 -16.95 7.87
C MET A 44 3.44 -16.05 8.74
N ALA A 45 4.71 -16.42 9.00
CA ALA A 45 5.65 -15.60 9.75
C ALA A 45 5.89 -14.24 9.06
N PHE A 46 6.13 -14.22 7.75
CA PHE A 46 6.25 -12.98 6.98
C PHE A 46 4.99 -12.12 7.07
N SER A 47 3.80 -12.72 7.01
CA SER A 47 2.54 -11.98 7.12
C SER A 47 2.41 -11.31 8.49
N VAL A 48 2.82 -11.98 9.57
CA VAL A 48 2.86 -11.39 10.91
C VAL A 48 3.92 -10.30 11.00
N CYS A 49 5.13 -10.52 10.47
CA CYS A 49 6.20 -9.52 10.43
C CYS A 49 5.78 -8.25 9.67
N CYS A 50 5.15 -8.37 8.50
CA CYS A 50 4.66 -7.23 7.73
C CYS A 50 3.67 -6.39 8.55
N ARG A 51 2.76 -7.02 9.30
CA ARG A 51 1.81 -6.30 10.16
C ARG A 51 2.52 -5.56 11.29
N ILE A 52 3.41 -6.24 12.00
CA ILE A 52 4.18 -5.64 13.10
C ILE A 52 5.01 -4.47 12.56
N PHE A 53 5.61 -4.62 11.37
CA PHE A 53 6.40 -3.57 10.75
C PHE A 53 5.56 -2.34 10.38
N ILE A 54 4.38 -2.52 9.78
CA ILE A 54 3.45 -1.41 9.51
C ILE A 54 3.03 -0.73 10.81
N GLN A 55 2.71 -1.51 11.84
CA GLN A 55 2.31 -0.98 13.14
C GLN A 55 3.45 -0.20 13.81
N TYR A 56 4.67 -0.73 13.73
CA TYR A 56 5.88 -0.09 14.24
C TYR A 56 6.12 1.25 13.53
N LEU A 57 6.16 1.24 12.19
CA LEU A 57 6.30 2.45 11.40
C LEU A 57 5.20 3.46 11.70
N SER A 58 3.95 3.02 11.82
CA SER A 58 2.82 3.91 12.12
C SER A 58 2.93 4.53 13.52
N ALA A 59 3.47 3.80 14.49
CA ALA A 59 3.69 4.28 15.85
C ALA A 59 4.89 5.23 15.95
N THR A 60 5.94 5.01 15.14
CA THR A 60 7.18 5.80 15.15
C THR A 60 7.21 6.92 14.10
N ALA A 61 6.25 6.97 13.17
CA ALA A 61 6.21 7.91 12.05
C ALA A 61 6.27 9.39 12.44
N ASN A 62 5.81 9.75 13.64
CA ASN A 62 5.87 11.15 14.10
C ASN A 62 7.28 11.57 14.53
N ASP A 63 8.13 10.65 14.99
CA ASP A 63 9.41 10.99 15.62
C ASP A 63 10.63 10.51 14.82
N ALA A 64 10.50 9.48 13.97
CA ALA A 64 11.65 8.64 13.67
C ALA A 64 11.93 8.34 12.19
N LEU A 65 11.40 9.04 11.17
CA LEU A 65 11.90 8.75 9.81
C LEU A 65 13.42 8.98 9.66
N GLU A 66 14.02 9.78 10.54
CA GLU A 66 15.48 9.96 10.66
C GLU A 66 16.12 9.05 11.75
N GLU A 67 15.36 8.61 12.76
CA GLU A 67 15.84 7.70 13.82
C GLU A 67 15.57 6.21 13.54
N ILE A 68 14.83 5.88 12.48
CA ILE A 68 14.57 4.49 12.09
C ILE A 68 15.93 3.84 11.77
N GLU A 69 16.19 2.69 12.40
CA GLU A 69 17.38 1.86 12.21
C GLU A 69 17.55 1.30 10.78
N PHE A 70 16.72 1.75 9.83
CA PHE A 70 16.71 1.40 8.42
C PHE A 70 16.86 2.66 7.54
N PRO A 71 18.01 3.37 7.60
CA PRO A 71 18.23 4.59 6.81
C PRO A 71 18.16 4.34 5.29
N GLU A 72 18.43 3.10 4.86
CA GLU A 72 18.30 2.67 3.46
C GLU A 72 16.87 2.74 2.91
N LEU A 73 15.85 2.77 3.78
CA LEU A 73 14.45 2.91 3.37
C LEU A 73 14.05 4.38 3.14
N VAL A 74 14.81 5.35 3.65
CA VAL A 74 14.47 6.78 3.57
C VAL A 74 14.46 7.27 2.13
N GLU A 75 15.48 6.93 1.34
CA GLU A 75 15.57 7.33 -0.07
C GLU A 75 14.44 6.72 -0.93
N PRO A 76 14.21 5.38 -0.92
CA PRO A 76 13.08 4.78 -1.62
C PRO A 76 11.71 5.34 -1.22
N LEU A 77 11.50 5.62 0.07
CA LEU A 77 10.24 6.20 0.58
C LEU A 77 10.05 7.63 0.09
N LYS A 78 11.09 8.48 0.12
CA LYS A 78 11.03 9.84 -0.42
C LYS A 78 10.76 9.84 -1.93
N ALA A 79 11.42 8.96 -2.69
CA ALA A 79 11.19 8.83 -4.13
C ALA A 79 9.74 8.43 -4.44
N SER A 80 9.21 7.44 -3.70
CA SER A 80 7.82 6.99 -3.83
C SER A 80 6.81 8.10 -3.48
N LEU A 81 7.12 8.93 -2.47
CA LEU A 81 6.28 10.07 -2.08
C LEU A 81 6.25 11.15 -3.17
N GLU A 82 7.39 11.48 -3.77
CA GLU A 82 7.45 12.46 -4.86
C GLU A 82 6.70 11.97 -6.11
N GLU A 83 6.83 10.69 -6.45
CA GLU A 83 6.04 10.08 -7.54
C GLU A 83 4.54 10.12 -7.25
N PHE A 84 4.13 9.83 -6.01
CA PHE A 84 2.74 9.91 -5.58
C PHE A 84 2.19 11.34 -5.66
N LYS A 85 2.96 12.34 -5.19
CA LYS A 85 2.60 13.77 -5.31
C LYS A 85 2.42 14.18 -6.76
N LYS A 86 3.35 13.79 -7.65
CA LYS A 86 3.27 14.09 -9.09
C LYS A 86 2.05 13.45 -9.76
N LYS A 87 1.72 12.20 -9.42
CA LYS A 87 0.52 11.52 -9.94
C LYS A 87 -0.77 12.18 -9.42
N ASN A 88 -0.76 12.67 -8.19
CA ASN A 88 -1.92 13.35 -7.60
C ASN A 88 -2.10 14.79 -8.09
N SER A 89 -1.01 15.52 -8.37
CA SER A 89 -1.10 16.84 -9.00
C SER A 89 -1.62 16.74 -10.44
N LEU A 90 -1.26 15.68 -11.17
CA LEU A 90 -1.81 15.36 -12.49
C LEU A 90 -3.33 15.10 -12.45
N LYS A 91 -3.84 14.46 -11.40
CA LYS A 91 -5.28 14.24 -11.21
C LYS A 91 -6.03 15.49 -10.73
N ARG A 92 -5.34 16.50 -10.18
CA ARG A 92 -5.95 17.78 -9.78
C ARG A 92 -6.08 18.79 -10.95
N SER A 93 -5.59 18.45 -12.14
CA SER A 93 -5.79 19.23 -13.38
C SER A 93 -6.83 18.59 -14.31
N GLY A 94 -8.10 18.62 -13.89
CA GLY A 94 -9.32 18.61 -14.74
C GLY A 94 -9.74 17.31 -15.45
N PRO A 95 -11.04 17.17 -15.84
CA PRO A 95 -12.03 18.24 -15.95
C PRO A 95 -13.27 18.09 -15.04
N SER A 96 -13.56 19.14 -14.28
CA SER A 96 -14.92 19.53 -13.92
C SER A 96 -15.67 19.93 -15.19
N THR A 97 -16.92 19.45 -15.30
CA THR A 97 -18.02 19.99 -16.11
C THR A 97 -17.80 20.11 -17.64
N ALA A 98 -18.23 19.08 -18.37
CA ALA A 98 -18.95 19.31 -19.63
C ALA A 98 -20.33 18.67 -19.47
N LYS A 99 -21.33 19.51 -19.18
CA LYS A 99 -22.75 19.18 -19.39
C LYS A 99 -22.91 18.79 -20.86
N GLU A 100 -23.40 17.58 -21.14
CA GLU A 100 -24.00 17.30 -22.44
C GLU A 100 -25.21 18.22 -22.64
N PRO A 101 -25.31 18.98 -23.75
CA PRO A 101 -26.54 19.62 -24.18
C PRO A 101 -27.42 18.57 -24.87
N GLY A 102 -28.68 18.52 -24.44
CA GLY A 102 -29.64 17.49 -24.82
C GLY A 102 -29.90 17.36 -26.32
N LYS A 103 -30.17 16.12 -26.74
CA LYS A 103 -30.76 15.81 -28.03
C LYS A 103 -31.68 14.59 -27.89
N LYS A 104 -33.01 14.83 -27.93
CA LYS A 104 -34.09 13.99 -28.50
C LYS A 104 -35.43 14.18 -27.78
N ARG A 105 -36.37 14.86 -28.46
CA ARG A 105 -37.85 14.63 -28.54
C ARG A 105 -38.42 15.75 -29.44
N LYS A 106 -38.49 15.52 -30.76
CA LYS A 106 -39.69 15.19 -31.57
C LYS A 106 -40.80 16.25 -31.50
N VAL A 107 -40.89 17.12 -32.52
CA VAL A 107 -42.14 17.71 -33.06
C VAL A 107 -41.94 18.01 -34.56
N GLU A 108 -42.80 17.41 -35.38
CA GLU A 108 -43.29 17.77 -36.73
C GLU A 108 -44.33 16.65 -37.01
N ASP A 109 -45.62 16.82 -36.71
CA ASP A 109 -46.66 17.66 -37.34
C ASP A 109 -46.91 17.30 -38.81
N ASP A 110 -47.92 16.44 -39.00
CA ASP A 110 -48.94 16.52 -40.05
C ASP A 110 -50.31 16.36 -39.37
#